data_AF-A0ABD7F050-F1
#
_entry.id   AF-A0ABD7F050-F1
#
_cell.length_a   1.000
_cell.length_b   1.000
_cell.length_c   1.000
_cell.angle_alpha   90.00
_cell.angle_beta   90.00
_cell.angle_gamma   90.00
#
_symmetry.space_group_name_H-M   'P 1'
#
loop_
_entity.id
_entity.type
_entity.pdbx_description
1 polymer ?
#
loop_
_entity_poly.entity_id
_entity_poly.type
_entity_poly.pdbx_seq_one_letter_code
_entity_poly.pdbx_strand_id
1 'polypeptide(L)'
;MGQKAKHGAGSGELIIDAGINAVSVYPPVAVGLASWGVGDSIANNNPEQLGSSLAGLGSSFVLAKTVGNTAYRIDWGGLPTTSSLKLQQMGSINPPRLTKIRANELDVKSYGEAKKGDVKGDNLEHDHIPSFAALVAANETILGRSLTASELRQLKNESTAITLPHEFHKQSRTYKGRNTQEQIQEDAQNLCAAQCKDLAVLEKNLEKSGKYTKSEIEQAIKDIKEKNEIRGIKLW
;
A
#
# COMPACT_ATOMS: atom_id res chain seq x y z
N MET A 1 24.18 13.76 10.80
CA MET A 1 25.13 13.46 11.90
C MET A 1 26.47 14.19 11.76
N GLY A 2 27.31 13.90 10.76
CA GLY A 2 28.67 14.48 10.67
C GLY A 2 28.76 16.02 10.58
N GLN A 3 27.76 16.69 10.00
CA GLN A 3 27.70 18.16 9.99
C GLN A 3 27.23 18.76 11.32
N LYS A 4 26.29 18.11 12.03
CA LYS A 4 25.80 18.57 13.33
C LYS A 4 26.85 18.42 14.44
N ALA A 5 27.63 17.34 14.40
CA ALA A 5 28.77 17.16 15.29
C ALA A 5 29.83 18.26 15.12
N LYS A 6 30.05 18.73 13.89
CA LYS A 6 30.91 19.88 13.57
C LYS A 6 30.35 21.23 14.02
N HIS A 7 29.09 21.30 14.45
CA HIS A 7 28.42 22.51 14.92
C HIS A 7 28.08 22.45 16.42
N GLY A 8 28.76 21.57 17.17
CA GLY A 8 28.64 21.51 18.63
C GLY A 8 27.40 20.80 19.16
N ALA A 9 26.74 19.98 18.33
CA ALA A 9 25.64 19.14 18.79
C ALA A 9 26.10 18.21 19.92
N GLY A 10 25.34 18.19 21.02
CA GLY A 10 25.62 17.33 22.18
C GLY A 10 25.44 15.84 21.87
N SER A 11 26.03 14.98 22.71
CA SER A 11 25.95 13.52 22.57
C SER A 11 24.51 13.00 22.51
N GLY A 12 23.60 13.56 23.29
CA GLY A 12 22.17 13.21 23.26
C GLY A 12 21.50 13.48 21.89
N GLU A 13 21.83 14.59 21.24
CA GLU A 13 21.27 14.95 19.92
C GLU A 13 21.79 14.01 18.82
N LEU A 14 23.06 13.61 18.90
CA LEU A 14 23.68 12.68 17.96
C LEU A 14 23.16 11.25 18.14
N ILE A 15 22.85 10.82 19.37
CA ILE A 15 22.26 9.50 19.67
C ILE A 15 20.82 9.41 19.14
N ILE A 16 20.02 10.47 19.28
CA ILE A 16 18.66 10.52 18.73
C ILE A 16 18.68 10.46 17.19
N ASP A 17 19.55 11.24 16.54
CA ASP A 17 19.73 11.20 15.08
C ASP A 17 20.24 9.82 14.59
N ALA A 18 21.12 9.18 15.36
CA ALA A 18 21.59 7.83 15.06
C ALA A 18 20.48 6.79 15.23
N GLY A 19 19.63 6.93 16.26
CA GLY A 19 18.44 6.12 16.46
C GLY A 19 17.45 6.26 15.29
N ILE A 20 17.14 7.49 14.86
CA ILE A 20 16.25 7.75 13.71
C ILE A 20 16.83 7.16 12.41
N ASN A 21 18.14 7.27 12.19
CA ASN A 21 18.79 6.64 11.04
C ASN A 21 18.79 5.10 11.14
N ALA A 22 19.06 4.52 12.30
CA ALA A 22 19.02 3.07 12.51
C ALA A 22 17.62 2.50 12.30
N VAL A 23 16.58 3.20 12.78
CA VAL A 23 15.17 2.89 12.55
C VAL A 23 14.88 2.79 11.04
N SER A 24 15.42 3.74 10.26
CA SER A 24 15.20 3.85 8.81
C SER A 24 15.90 2.77 7.98
N VAL A 25 16.97 2.15 8.52
CA VAL A 25 17.82 1.21 7.76
C VAL A 25 17.60 -0.25 8.20
N TYR A 26 17.45 -0.53 9.50
CA TYR A 26 17.20 -1.88 10.03
C TYR A 26 16.28 -1.84 11.27
N PRO A 27 14.94 -1.87 11.07
CA PRO A 27 13.99 -1.75 12.18
C PRO A 27 14.18 -2.76 13.32
N PRO A 28 14.46 -4.06 13.08
CA PRO A 28 14.69 -5.02 14.18
C PRO A 28 15.92 -4.68 15.04
N VAL A 29 17.00 -4.19 14.41
CA VAL A 29 18.21 -3.76 15.12
C VAL A 29 17.92 -2.50 15.93
N ALA A 30 17.12 -1.59 15.40
CA ALA A 30 16.68 -0.40 16.11
C ALA A 30 15.81 -0.70 17.34
N VAL A 31 14.88 -1.68 17.24
CA VAL A 31 14.13 -2.18 18.41
C VAL A 31 15.09 -2.70 19.48
N GLY A 32 16.06 -3.54 19.10
CA GLY A 32 17.03 -4.11 20.04
C GLY A 32 17.87 -3.05 20.76
N LEU A 33 18.41 -2.08 20.02
CA LEU A 33 19.22 -0.99 20.58
C LEU A 33 18.41 -0.08 21.51
N ALA A 34 17.17 0.25 21.12
CA ALA A 34 16.31 1.11 21.91
C ALA A 34 15.77 0.38 23.16
N SER A 35 15.54 -0.94 23.11
CA SER A 35 15.21 -1.76 24.28
C SER A 35 16.37 -1.83 25.27
N TRP A 36 17.59 -1.99 24.76
CA TRP A 36 18.80 -1.96 25.59
C TRP A 36 18.99 -0.59 26.23
N GLY A 37 18.81 0.50 25.49
CA GLY A 37 18.88 1.87 26.01
C GLY A 37 17.86 2.17 27.11
N VAL A 38 16.64 1.62 27.02
CA VAL A 38 15.66 1.70 28.12
C VAL A 38 16.20 0.98 29.37
N GLY A 39 16.68 -0.25 29.23
CA GLY A 39 17.25 -1.01 30.36
C GLY A 39 18.44 -0.32 31.03
N ASP A 40 19.38 0.18 30.23
CA ASP A 40 20.57 0.91 30.68
C ASP A 40 20.19 2.23 31.37
N SER A 41 19.22 2.98 30.82
CA SER A 41 18.76 4.23 31.42
C SER A 41 18.06 4.05 32.77
N ILE A 42 17.33 2.96 32.96
CA ILE A 42 16.71 2.60 34.24
C ILE A 42 17.80 2.20 35.24
N ALA A 43 18.78 1.39 34.81
CA ALA A 43 19.88 0.96 35.65
C ALA A 43 20.77 2.13 36.13
N ASN A 44 20.95 3.14 35.28
CA ASN A 44 21.80 4.30 35.57
C ASN A 44 21.02 5.57 36.00
N ASN A 45 19.70 5.45 36.24
CA ASN A 45 18.82 6.55 36.63
C ASN A 45 18.93 7.79 35.73
N ASN A 46 19.00 7.57 34.41
CA ASN A 46 19.18 8.61 33.40
C ASN A 46 17.87 8.89 32.63
N PRO A 47 17.06 9.89 33.05
CA PRO A 47 15.75 10.16 32.45
C PRO A 47 15.82 10.67 31.01
N GLU A 48 16.91 11.33 30.61
CA GLU A 48 17.09 11.80 29.22
C GLU A 48 17.33 10.64 28.25
N GLN A 49 18.16 9.69 28.66
CA GLN A 49 18.40 8.45 27.92
C GLN A 49 17.14 7.57 27.87
N LEU A 50 16.35 7.55 28.95
CA LEU A 50 15.07 6.82 29.00
C LEU A 50 14.06 7.38 27.99
N GLY A 51 13.86 8.71 27.97
CA GLY A 51 12.91 9.35 27.05
C GLY A 51 13.29 9.16 25.58
N SER A 52 14.57 9.33 25.25
CA SER A 52 15.09 9.10 23.89
C SER A 52 15.01 7.63 23.46
N SER A 53 15.31 6.68 24.35
CA SER A 53 15.22 5.25 24.06
C SER A 53 13.77 4.78 23.87
N LEU A 54 12.83 5.30 24.67
CA LEU A 54 11.40 4.98 24.53
C LEU A 54 10.81 5.55 23.22
N ALA A 55 11.23 6.75 22.81
CA ALA A 55 10.87 7.32 21.52
C ALA A 55 11.45 6.50 20.34
N GLY A 56 12.70 6.04 20.47
CA GLY A 56 13.33 5.15 19.50
C GLY A 56 12.59 3.82 19.35
N LEU A 57 12.15 3.21 20.45
CA LEU A 57 11.33 2.00 20.44
C LEU A 57 10.01 2.20 19.70
N GLY A 58 9.22 3.21 20.09
CA GLY A 58 7.93 3.50 19.48
C GLY A 58 8.04 3.74 17.97
N SER A 59 9.03 4.54 17.55
CA SER A 59 9.33 4.78 16.14
C SER A 59 9.77 3.53 15.40
N SER A 60 10.54 2.62 16.03
CA SER A 60 11.00 1.37 15.43
C SER A 60 9.85 0.42 15.09
N PHE A 61 8.87 0.28 16.00
CA PHE A 61 7.68 -0.54 15.75
C PHE A 61 6.79 0.05 14.66
N VAL A 62 6.64 1.38 14.64
CA VAL A 62 5.91 2.09 13.58
C VAL A 62 6.59 1.86 12.23
N LEU A 63 7.92 2.02 12.15
CA LEU A 63 8.63 1.83 10.90
C LEU A 63 8.60 0.37 10.43
N ALA A 64 8.81 -0.59 11.33
CA ALA A 64 8.72 -2.02 11.02
C ALA A 64 7.37 -2.40 10.40
N LYS A 65 6.27 -1.74 10.82
CA LYS A 65 4.94 -1.95 10.24
C LYS A 65 4.76 -1.33 8.84
N THR A 66 5.58 -0.35 8.48
CA THR A 66 5.55 0.35 7.18
C THR A 66 6.59 -0.12 6.17
N VAL A 67 7.71 -0.71 6.61
CA VAL A 67 8.74 -1.23 5.71
C VAL A 67 8.13 -2.35 4.85
N GLY A 68 8.12 -2.14 3.53
CA GLY A 68 7.48 -3.04 2.57
C GLY A 68 5.94 -2.96 2.51
N ASN A 69 5.32 -2.01 3.23
CA ASN A 69 3.87 -1.83 3.26
C ASN A 69 3.45 -0.43 2.80
N THR A 70 3.31 -0.26 1.48
CA THR A 70 2.88 0.97 0.80
C THR A 70 1.50 1.49 1.22
N ALA A 71 0.74 0.72 2.01
CA ALA A 71 -0.59 1.11 2.49
C ALA A 71 -0.59 2.07 3.68
N TYR A 72 0.59 2.38 4.24
CA TYR A 72 0.71 3.27 5.38
C TYR A 72 1.69 4.41 5.06
N ARG A 73 1.23 5.64 5.26
CA ARG A 73 2.07 6.83 5.31
C ARG A 73 2.39 7.15 6.76
N ILE A 74 3.66 7.39 7.05
CA ILE A 74 4.07 7.87 8.36
C ILE A 74 3.91 9.38 8.37
N ASP A 75 3.09 9.88 9.28
CA ASP A 75 3.03 11.30 9.60
C ASP A 75 3.96 11.55 10.79
N TRP A 76 5.13 12.12 10.49
CA TRP A 76 6.06 12.64 11.48
C TRP A 76 5.50 13.96 11.97
N GLY A 77 4.44 13.90 12.79
CA GLY A 77 3.78 15.08 13.36
C GLY A 77 4.80 15.93 14.13
N GLY A 78 5.41 16.89 13.43
CA GLY A 78 6.44 17.80 13.91
C GLY A 78 7.58 17.11 14.67
N LEU A 79 8.71 16.85 14.02
CA LEU A 79 9.96 16.71 14.78
C LEU A 79 10.14 18.01 15.60
N PRO A 80 10.31 17.95 16.93
CA PRO A 80 10.62 19.15 17.68
C PRO A 80 11.98 19.64 17.22
N THR A 81 12.00 20.75 16.48
CA THR A 81 13.21 21.50 16.12
C THR A 81 13.73 22.32 17.31
N THR A 82 13.16 22.15 18.51
CA THR A 82 13.47 22.93 19.69
C THR A 82 14.30 22.13 20.69
N SER A 83 15.37 22.79 21.14
CA SER A 83 16.31 22.39 22.19
C SER A 83 15.67 21.63 23.35
N SER A 84 16.39 20.59 23.80
CA SER A 84 16.11 19.61 24.86
C SER A 84 15.39 20.13 26.12
N LEU A 85 15.61 21.38 26.54
CA LEU A 85 14.99 21.96 27.73
C LEU A 85 13.46 22.15 27.67
N LYS A 86 12.87 22.35 26.48
CA LYS A 86 11.41 22.53 26.35
C LYS A 86 10.64 21.21 26.34
N LEU A 87 11.29 20.10 25.95
CA LEU A 87 10.71 18.75 25.96
C LEU A 87 10.59 18.19 27.39
N GLN A 88 11.52 18.53 28.28
CA GLN A 88 11.48 18.16 29.71
C GLN A 88 10.23 18.70 30.42
N GLN A 89 9.69 19.85 30.00
CA GLN A 89 8.54 20.49 30.67
C GLN A 89 7.17 20.00 30.20
N MET A 90 7.07 19.29 29.06
CA MET A 90 5.76 19.02 28.43
C MET A 90 5.29 17.56 28.47
N GLY A 91 6.09 16.60 28.90
CA GLY A 91 5.65 15.19 29.04
C GLY A 91 5.04 14.56 27.78
N SER A 92 5.18 15.17 26.61
CA SER A 92 4.50 14.80 25.36
C SER A 92 5.52 14.51 24.28
N ILE A 93 5.99 13.26 24.25
CA ILE A 93 6.60 12.70 23.05
C ILE A 93 5.43 12.28 22.16
N ASN A 94 5.15 13.01 21.08
CA ASN A 94 4.13 12.60 20.11
C ASN A 94 4.72 11.49 19.21
N PRO A 95 4.29 10.23 19.34
CA PRO A 95 4.78 9.18 18.45
C PRO A 95 4.31 9.44 17.01
N PRO A 96 5.09 9.01 16.01
CA PRO A 96 4.69 9.14 14.61
C PRO A 96 3.36 8.42 14.36
N ARG A 97 2.45 9.07 13.64
CA ARG A 97 1.13 8.53 13.38
C ARG A 97 1.13 7.73 12.08
N LEU A 98 0.66 6.50 12.15
CA LEU A 98 0.38 5.70 10.96
C LEU A 98 -0.95 6.15 10.35
N THR A 99 -0.88 6.71 9.15
CA THR A 99 -2.06 7.03 8.36
C THR A 99 -2.20 6.00 7.25
N LYS A 100 -3.30 5.24 7.25
CA LYS A 100 -3.62 4.32 6.17
C LYS A 100 -3.89 5.12 4.89
N ILE A 101 -3.17 4.83 3.81
CA ILE A 101 -3.43 5.41 2.48
C ILE A 101 -4.72 4.79 1.97
N ARG A 102 -5.74 5.61 1.78
CA ARG A 102 -7.05 5.16 1.30
C ARG A 102 -6.95 4.85 -0.20
N ALA A 103 -7.73 3.88 -0.66
CA ALA A 103 -7.95 3.71 -2.09
C ALA A 103 -8.82 4.86 -2.58
N ASN A 104 -8.44 5.49 -3.70
CA ASN A 104 -9.26 6.51 -4.33
C ASN A 104 -10.04 5.90 -5.51
N GLU A 105 -11.15 6.52 -5.88
CA GLU A 105 -11.87 6.15 -7.09
C GLU A 105 -10.97 6.28 -8.32
N LEU A 106 -11.13 5.36 -9.28
CA LEU A 106 -10.31 5.21 -10.47
C LEU A 106 -8.83 4.85 -10.23
N ASP A 107 -8.40 4.62 -8.98
CA ASP A 107 -7.04 4.11 -8.71
C ASP A 107 -6.86 2.73 -9.35
N VAL A 108 -5.81 2.60 -10.16
CA VAL A 108 -5.41 1.34 -10.80
C VAL A 108 -4.19 0.77 -10.09
N LYS A 109 -4.36 -0.36 -9.40
CA LYS A 109 -3.32 -1.00 -8.58
C LYS A 109 -3.38 -2.52 -8.75
N SER A 110 -2.50 -3.26 -8.07
CA SER A 110 -2.77 -4.70 -7.90
C SER A 110 -3.91 -4.85 -6.89
N TYR A 111 -4.75 -5.87 -7.02
CA TYR A 111 -5.86 -6.06 -6.08
C TYR A 111 -5.38 -6.16 -4.62
N GLY A 112 -4.22 -6.80 -4.40
CA GLY A 112 -3.60 -6.92 -3.09
C GLY A 112 -3.18 -5.57 -2.50
N GLU A 113 -2.73 -4.63 -3.32
CA GLU A 113 -2.42 -3.25 -2.89
C GLU A 113 -3.69 -2.42 -2.69
N ALA A 114 -4.65 -2.52 -3.62
CA ALA A 114 -5.91 -1.78 -3.55
C ALA A 114 -6.68 -2.13 -2.26
N LYS A 115 -6.76 -3.43 -1.94
CA LYS A 115 -7.41 -3.95 -0.73
C LYS A 115 -6.77 -3.45 0.57
N LYS A 116 -5.48 -3.13 0.55
CA LYS A 116 -4.84 -2.52 1.72
C LYS A 116 -5.32 -1.09 1.93
N GLY A 117 -6.02 -0.46 0.99
CA GLY A 117 -6.61 0.87 1.09
C GLY A 117 -8.06 0.90 1.58
N ASP A 118 -8.73 -0.26 1.73
CA ASP A 118 -10.16 -0.35 2.09
C ASP A 118 -10.53 0.45 3.34
N VAL A 119 -11.60 1.25 3.26
CA VAL A 119 -12.19 1.90 4.43
C VAL A 119 -13.61 1.37 4.65
N LYS A 120 -13.93 0.98 5.88
CA LYS A 120 -15.28 0.50 6.18
C LYS A 120 -16.30 1.60 5.92
N GLY A 121 -17.24 1.35 5.00
CA GLY A 121 -18.37 2.23 4.70
C GLY A 121 -18.13 3.22 3.55
N ASP A 122 -16.99 3.15 2.84
CA ASP A 122 -16.75 3.96 1.64
C ASP A 122 -17.48 3.44 0.39
N ASN A 123 -17.98 2.20 0.44
CA ASN A 123 -18.67 1.53 -0.66
C ASN A 123 -17.83 1.43 -1.94
N LEU A 124 -16.50 1.39 -1.78
CA LEU A 124 -15.55 1.13 -2.85
C LEU A 124 -15.29 -0.36 -2.99
N GLU A 125 -15.18 -0.81 -4.24
CA GLU A 125 -14.84 -2.17 -4.61
C GLU A 125 -13.71 -2.16 -5.64
N HIS A 126 -13.04 -3.30 -5.80
CA HIS A 126 -11.92 -3.44 -6.73
C HIS A 126 -12.30 -4.44 -7.84
N ASP A 127 -12.52 -3.92 -9.03
CA ASP A 127 -12.88 -4.71 -10.20
C ASP A 127 -11.62 -5.18 -10.93
N HIS A 128 -11.55 -6.47 -11.25
CA HIS A 128 -10.42 -7.05 -11.97
C HIS A 128 -10.64 -6.89 -13.46
N ILE A 129 -9.65 -6.33 -14.15
CA ILE A 129 -9.70 -6.18 -15.61
C ILE A 129 -8.40 -6.78 -16.18
N PRO A 130 -8.47 -7.83 -17.02
CA PRO A 130 -9.66 -8.61 -17.34
C PRO A 130 -10.18 -9.37 -16.10
N SER A 131 -11.39 -9.93 -16.21
CA SER A 131 -12.02 -10.62 -15.07
C SER A 131 -11.14 -11.71 -14.44
N PHE A 132 -11.18 -11.82 -13.11
CA PHE A 132 -10.36 -12.80 -12.39
C PHE A 132 -10.62 -14.25 -12.82
N ALA A 133 -11.86 -14.58 -13.18
CA ALA A 133 -12.20 -15.92 -13.66
C ALA A 133 -11.51 -16.26 -14.99
N ALA A 134 -11.42 -15.30 -15.93
CA ALA A 134 -10.69 -15.50 -17.18
C ALA A 134 -9.18 -15.68 -16.93
N LEU A 135 -8.60 -14.92 -15.99
CA LEU A 135 -7.20 -15.09 -15.59
C LEU A 135 -6.93 -16.49 -15.02
N VAL A 136 -7.83 -17.00 -14.18
CA VAL A 136 -7.73 -18.37 -13.63
C VAL A 136 -7.79 -19.40 -14.75
N ALA A 137 -8.82 -19.35 -15.60
CA ALA A 137 -8.99 -20.31 -16.69
C ALA A 137 -7.80 -20.31 -17.67
N ALA A 138 -7.24 -19.13 -17.99
CA ALA A 138 -6.05 -19.02 -18.83
C ALA A 138 -4.83 -19.70 -18.20
N ASN A 139 -4.60 -19.47 -16.89
CA ASN A 139 -3.48 -20.09 -16.17
C ASN A 139 -3.66 -21.61 -16.03
N GLU A 140 -4.86 -22.08 -15.73
CA GLU A 140 -5.15 -23.52 -15.63
C GLU A 140 -4.99 -24.23 -16.97
N THR A 141 -5.35 -23.56 -18.08
CA THR A 141 -5.12 -24.08 -19.44
C THR A 141 -3.63 -24.23 -19.73
N ILE A 142 -2.81 -23.23 -19.39
CA ILE A 142 -1.35 -23.28 -19.58
C ILE A 142 -0.71 -24.38 -18.72
N LEU A 143 -1.19 -24.56 -17.48
CA LEU A 143 -0.65 -25.55 -16.55
C LEU A 143 -1.16 -26.98 -16.79
N GLY A 144 -2.27 -27.14 -17.53
CA GLY A 144 -2.94 -28.43 -17.72
C GLY A 144 -3.52 -29.02 -16.41
N ARG A 145 -3.71 -28.18 -15.38
CA ARG A 145 -4.27 -28.56 -14.06
C ARG A 145 -4.90 -27.35 -13.39
N SER A 146 -5.74 -27.60 -12.38
CA SER A 146 -6.26 -26.54 -11.54
C SER A 146 -5.17 -25.85 -10.71
N LEU A 147 -5.38 -24.56 -10.42
CA LEU A 147 -4.52 -23.79 -9.52
C LEU A 147 -4.68 -24.28 -8.09
N THR A 148 -3.57 -24.35 -7.36
CA THR A 148 -3.61 -24.53 -5.91
C THR A 148 -4.15 -23.29 -5.22
N ALA A 149 -4.61 -23.41 -3.98
CA ALA A 149 -5.11 -22.27 -3.21
C ALA A 149 -4.06 -21.14 -3.05
N SER A 150 -2.77 -21.48 -2.95
CA SER A 150 -1.68 -20.52 -2.87
C SER A 150 -1.50 -19.76 -4.19
N GLU A 151 -1.48 -20.48 -5.32
CA GLU A 151 -1.37 -19.87 -6.65
C GLU A 151 -2.58 -19.00 -6.96
N LEU A 152 -3.79 -19.45 -6.62
CA LEU A 152 -5.02 -18.66 -6.77
C LEU A 152 -4.95 -17.35 -5.98
N ARG A 153 -4.48 -17.42 -4.73
CA ARG A 153 -4.31 -16.23 -3.87
C ARG A 153 -3.26 -15.29 -4.43
N GLN A 154 -2.15 -15.83 -4.92
CA GLN A 154 -1.09 -15.05 -5.54
C GLN A 154 -1.60 -14.33 -6.79
N LEU A 155 -2.20 -15.08 -7.73
CA LEU A 155 -2.79 -14.55 -8.96
C LEU A 155 -3.81 -13.45 -8.66
N LYS A 156 -4.67 -13.68 -7.66
CA LYS A 156 -5.67 -12.69 -7.23
C LYS A 156 -5.04 -11.42 -6.69
N ASN A 157 -4.00 -11.51 -5.88
CA ASN A 157 -3.42 -10.32 -5.27
C ASN A 157 -2.59 -9.50 -6.26
N GLU A 158 -1.98 -10.15 -7.24
CA GLU A 158 -1.09 -9.50 -8.21
C GLU A 158 -1.84 -8.93 -9.42
N SER A 159 -3.00 -9.50 -9.78
CA SER A 159 -3.81 -9.06 -10.90
C SER A 159 -4.24 -7.59 -10.79
N THR A 160 -4.35 -6.95 -11.95
CA THR A 160 -4.72 -5.54 -12.04
C THR A 160 -6.18 -5.36 -11.67
N ALA A 161 -6.43 -4.37 -10.81
CA ALA A 161 -7.76 -3.98 -10.41
C ALA A 161 -7.91 -2.46 -10.40
N ILE A 162 -9.09 -2.00 -10.77
CA ILE A 162 -9.51 -0.60 -10.65
C ILE A 162 -10.44 -0.44 -9.46
N THR A 163 -10.23 0.63 -8.68
CA THR A 163 -11.11 0.96 -7.55
C THR A 163 -12.30 1.76 -8.04
N LEU A 164 -13.50 1.27 -7.77
CA LEU A 164 -14.75 1.87 -8.24
C LEU A 164 -15.79 1.85 -7.11
N PRO A 165 -16.68 2.86 -7.06
CA PRO A 165 -17.90 2.73 -6.27
C PRO A 165 -18.69 1.49 -6.70
N HIS A 166 -19.32 0.81 -5.74
CA HIS A 166 -20.09 -0.41 -5.95
C HIS A 166 -21.12 -0.33 -7.08
N GLU A 167 -21.73 0.85 -7.28
CA GLU A 167 -22.70 1.10 -8.36
C GLU A 167 -22.11 0.98 -9.76
N PHE A 168 -20.82 1.30 -9.95
CA PHE A 168 -20.11 1.15 -11.21
C PHE A 168 -19.61 -0.28 -11.41
N HIS A 169 -19.03 -0.90 -10.37
CA HIS A 169 -18.60 -2.29 -10.44
C HIS A 169 -19.78 -3.25 -10.72
N LYS A 170 -20.97 -2.95 -10.18
CA LYS A 170 -22.20 -3.66 -10.52
C LYS A 170 -22.55 -3.63 -12.01
N GLN A 171 -22.07 -2.65 -12.78
CA GLN A 171 -22.37 -2.50 -14.20
C GLN A 171 -21.32 -3.16 -15.10
N SER A 172 -20.25 -3.72 -14.53
CA SER A 172 -19.21 -4.42 -15.27
C SER A 172 -19.74 -5.62 -16.04
N ARG A 173 -19.12 -5.90 -17.19
CA ARG A 173 -19.50 -7.01 -18.08
C ARG A 173 -19.54 -8.35 -17.35
N THR A 174 -18.63 -8.57 -16.42
CA THR A 174 -18.40 -9.85 -15.72
C THR A 174 -18.89 -9.85 -14.26
N TYR A 175 -19.78 -8.93 -13.88
CA TYR A 175 -20.27 -8.88 -12.49
C TYR A 175 -21.25 -10.03 -12.19
N LYS A 176 -20.90 -10.83 -11.19
CA LYS A 176 -21.71 -11.97 -10.69
C LYS A 176 -22.18 -12.89 -11.84
N GLY A 177 -23.49 -13.14 -11.93
CA GLY A 177 -24.06 -14.10 -12.87
C GLY A 177 -23.96 -13.72 -14.36
N ARG A 178 -23.38 -12.57 -14.71
CA ARG A 178 -23.12 -12.21 -16.11
C ARG A 178 -21.87 -12.86 -16.69
N ASN A 179 -20.95 -13.32 -15.84
CA ASN A 179 -19.74 -14.01 -16.28
C ASN A 179 -20.02 -15.50 -16.47
N THR A 180 -20.60 -15.87 -17.61
CA THR A 180 -20.95 -17.27 -17.90
C THR A 180 -19.71 -18.12 -18.13
N GLN A 181 -19.82 -19.45 -18.01
CA GLN A 181 -18.70 -20.35 -18.22
C GLN A 181 -18.14 -20.23 -19.65
N GLU A 182 -19.01 -20.10 -20.64
CA GLU A 182 -18.64 -19.93 -22.05
C GLU A 182 -17.84 -18.64 -22.24
N GLN A 183 -18.31 -17.54 -21.63
CA GLN A 183 -17.60 -16.26 -21.68
C GLN A 183 -16.23 -16.34 -21.01
N ILE A 184 -16.12 -17.03 -19.86
CA ILE A 184 -14.85 -17.24 -19.16
C ILE A 184 -13.86 -17.98 -20.05
N GLN A 185 -14.30 -19.05 -20.74
CA GLN A 185 -13.42 -19.83 -21.62
C GLN A 185 -13.00 -19.04 -22.86
N GLU A 186 -13.92 -18.27 -23.46
CA GLU A 186 -13.58 -17.38 -24.58
C GLU A 186 -12.58 -16.29 -24.17
N ASP A 187 -12.85 -15.61 -23.05
CA ASP A 187 -12.00 -14.54 -22.53
C ASP A 187 -10.62 -15.07 -22.11
N ALA A 188 -10.54 -16.32 -21.62
CA ALA A 188 -9.27 -16.97 -21.25
C ALA A 188 -8.37 -17.26 -22.45
N GLN A 189 -8.94 -17.48 -23.64
CA GLN A 189 -8.16 -17.71 -24.87
C GLN A 189 -7.47 -16.43 -25.36
N ASN A 190 -8.05 -15.26 -25.06
CA ASN A 190 -7.47 -13.97 -25.41
C ASN A 190 -7.76 -12.92 -24.34
N LEU A 191 -6.90 -12.90 -23.32
CA LEU A 191 -7.00 -11.96 -22.20
C LEU A 191 -6.92 -10.49 -22.63
N CYS A 192 -6.22 -10.19 -23.73
CA CYS A 192 -6.16 -8.82 -24.26
C CYS A 192 -7.50 -8.40 -24.87
N ALA A 193 -8.15 -9.29 -25.62
CA ALA A 193 -9.50 -9.04 -26.15
C ALA A 193 -10.52 -8.94 -25.01
N ALA A 194 -10.42 -9.80 -23.99
CA ALA A 194 -11.26 -9.74 -22.78
C ALA A 194 -11.13 -8.38 -22.07
N GLN A 195 -9.90 -7.92 -21.85
CA GLN A 195 -9.63 -6.59 -21.30
C GLN A 195 -10.30 -5.50 -22.14
N CYS A 196 -10.17 -5.52 -23.47
CA CYS A 196 -10.80 -4.52 -24.33
C CYS A 196 -12.33 -4.51 -24.19
N LYS A 197 -12.96 -5.68 -24.11
CA LYS A 197 -14.42 -5.81 -23.89
C LYS A 197 -14.83 -5.24 -22.53
N ASP A 198 -14.06 -5.53 -21.48
CA ASP A 198 -14.34 -5.06 -20.12
C ASP A 198 -14.14 -3.53 -20.02
N LEU A 199 -13.07 -2.99 -20.60
CA LEU A 199 -12.78 -1.56 -20.64
C LEU A 199 -13.84 -0.77 -21.43
N ALA A 200 -14.34 -1.31 -22.55
CA ALA A 200 -15.38 -0.64 -23.34
C ALA A 200 -16.70 -0.49 -22.56
N VAL A 201 -17.06 -1.49 -21.74
CA VAL A 201 -18.23 -1.41 -20.86
C VAL A 201 -17.98 -0.43 -19.71
N LEU A 202 -16.79 -0.47 -19.11
CA LEU A 202 -16.40 0.46 -18.05
C LEU A 202 -16.46 1.91 -18.53
N GLU A 203 -15.78 2.23 -19.64
CA GLU A 203 -15.73 3.56 -20.24
C GLU A 203 -17.13 4.12 -20.46
N LYS A 204 -17.99 3.36 -21.17
CA LYS A 204 -19.37 3.75 -21.43
C LYS A 204 -20.18 4.02 -20.15
N ASN A 205 -20.00 3.20 -19.11
CA ASN A 205 -20.72 3.37 -17.85
C ASN A 205 -20.23 4.61 -17.07
N LEU A 206 -18.92 4.86 -17.07
CA LEU A 206 -18.33 6.04 -16.44
C LEU A 206 -18.74 7.31 -17.17
N GLU A 207 -18.67 7.34 -18.51
CA GLU A 207 -19.11 8.47 -19.34
C GLU A 207 -20.60 8.78 -19.12
N LYS A 208 -21.45 7.74 -19.12
CA LYS A 208 -22.89 7.89 -18.94
C LYS A 208 -23.24 8.50 -17.58
N SER A 209 -22.42 8.30 -16.55
CA SER A 209 -22.68 8.85 -15.22
C SER A 209 -22.44 10.36 -15.12
N GLY A 210 -21.57 10.91 -15.97
CA GLY A 210 -21.12 12.30 -15.89
C GLY A 210 -20.32 12.63 -14.61
N LYS A 211 -19.96 11.64 -13.79
CA LYS A 211 -19.23 11.86 -12.52
C LYS A 211 -17.76 12.23 -12.73
N TYR A 212 -17.14 11.68 -13.78
CA TYR A 212 -15.73 11.85 -14.08
C TYR A 212 -15.55 12.55 -15.43
N THR A 213 -14.47 13.30 -15.54
CA THR A 213 -14.05 13.90 -16.81
C THR A 213 -13.55 12.82 -17.77
N LYS A 214 -13.64 13.09 -19.07
CA LYS A 214 -13.09 12.20 -20.10
C LYS A 214 -11.61 11.88 -19.87
N SER A 215 -10.83 12.88 -19.45
CA SER A 215 -9.40 12.69 -19.17
C SER A 215 -9.13 11.75 -17.99
N GLU A 216 -9.95 11.76 -16.94
CA GLU A 216 -9.79 10.85 -15.79
C GLU A 216 -10.11 9.40 -16.21
N ILE A 217 -11.15 9.22 -17.03
CA ILE A 217 -11.54 7.90 -17.57
C ILE A 217 -10.43 7.37 -18.48
N GLU A 218 -9.96 8.18 -19.43
CA GLU A 218 -8.88 7.81 -20.35
C GLU A 218 -7.58 7.47 -19.62
N GLN A 219 -7.24 8.23 -18.56
CA GLN A 219 -6.06 7.94 -17.73
C GLN A 219 -6.19 6.59 -17.01
N ALA A 220 -7.33 6.30 -16.39
CA ALA A 220 -7.55 5.01 -15.74
C ALA A 220 -7.48 3.84 -16.73
N ILE A 221 -8.04 4.00 -17.94
CA ILE A 221 -7.95 3.01 -19.02
C ILE A 221 -6.50 2.79 -19.44
N LYS A 222 -5.72 3.87 -19.59
CA LYS A 222 -4.30 3.82 -19.94
C LYS A 222 -3.50 3.08 -18.86
N ASP A 223 -3.72 3.39 -17.59
CA ASP A 223 -3.03 2.76 -16.47
C ASP A 223 -3.34 1.26 -16.40
N ILE A 224 -4.59 0.84 -16.65
CA ILE A 224 -4.96 -0.59 -16.73
C ILE A 224 -4.20 -1.27 -17.85
N LYS A 225 -4.19 -0.69 -19.06
CA LYS A 225 -3.51 -1.26 -20.23
C LYS A 225 -2.02 -1.41 -19.99
N GLU A 226 -1.35 -0.36 -19.50
CA GLU A 226 0.09 -0.37 -19.21
C GLU A 226 0.43 -1.43 -18.16
N LYS A 227 -0.34 -1.50 -17.08
CA LYS A 227 -0.09 -2.45 -15.99
C LYS A 227 -0.33 -3.90 -16.42
N ASN A 228 -1.33 -4.15 -17.26
CA ASN A 228 -1.58 -5.46 -17.83
C ASN A 228 -0.57 -5.86 -18.90
N GLU A 229 -0.07 -4.91 -19.69
CA GLU A 229 1.02 -5.15 -20.63
C GLU A 229 2.29 -5.60 -19.89
N ILE A 230 2.65 -4.93 -18.78
CA ILE A 230 3.78 -5.32 -17.93
C ILE A 230 3.62 -6.76 -17.40
N ARG A 231 2.39 -7.19 -17.17
CA ARG A 231 2.05 -8.55 -16.72
C ARG A 231 2.00 -9.59 -17.86
N GLY A 232 2.27 -9.19 -19.10
CA GLY A 232 2.26 -10.09 -20.26
C GLY A 232 0.89 -10.27 -20.92
N ILE A 233 -0.12 -9.48 -20.55
CA ILE A 233 -1.39 -9.42 -21.27
C ILE A 233 -1.19 -8.46 -22.45
N LYS A 234 -0.63 -8.97 -23.55
CA LYS A 234 -0.33 -8.19 -24.77
C LYS A 234 -1.24 -8.61 -25.92
N LEU A 235 -1.33 -7.73 -26.94
CA LEU A 235 -1.84 -8.11 -28.25
C LEU A 235 -0.94 -9.24 -28.80
N TRP A 236 -1.54 -10.40 -29.08
CA TRP A 236 -0.91 -11.49 -29.82
C TRP A 236 -1.19 -11.29 -31.31
#